data_AF-A0A1E7H1M5-F1
#
_entry.id   AF-A0A1E7H1M5-F1
#
_cell.length_a   1.000
_cell.length_b   1.000
_cell.length_c   1.000
_cell.angle_alpha   90.00
_cell.angle_beta   90.00
_cell.angle_gamma   90.00
#
_symmetry.space_group_name_H-M   'P 1'
#
loop_
_entity.id
_entity.type
_entity.pdbx_description
1 polymer ?
#
loop_
_entity_poly.entity_id
_entity_poly.type
_entity_poly.pdbx_seq_one_letter_code
_entity_poly.pdbx_strand_id
1 'polypeptide(L)'
;SLKRVGWSIVFIIFAESFMAFLVVAGALYLLTSDLALAIIFGAMAPASAPAGTVAVIQECRAKGSLTKALYAVVGFDDGLAVIIFGFAAAISRSLLIGEASGTGSSILPGLWAPIAEISASLLLGGIIGYIFCRLVSRLKDSRDVLIILFGVVLLATGLSICCHLSLILTNMMIGFVLVNTRRGALVQRVRGPLLQFMPLVFILFFCLAGAHLKIFDIPALGTVGLVYILGRSAGKIAGARLGASFGRVEDKIRKYLGLGILSQAGVAIGLSLIVKNDFAQLATDYDLPHAAAIGAMVLATITTTSIFFEIIGPILTRFALKKANEIPG
;
A
#
# COMPACT_ATOMS: atom_id res chain seq x y z
N SER A 1 -17.97 -17.61 -11.54
CA SER A 1 -17.08 -17.97 -10.41
C SER A 1 -16.31 -16.77 -9.83
N LEU A 2 -15.83 -15.78 -10.60
CA LEU A 2 -15.33 -14.50 -10.02
C LEU A 2 -16.43 -13.53 -9.53
N LYS A 3 -17.62 -13.50 -10.16
CA LYS A 3 -18.71 -12.56 -9.76
C LYS A 3 -19.31 -12.83 -8.37
N ARG A 4 -19.29 -14.09 -7.89
CA ARG A 4 -19.88 -14.47 -6.59
C ARG A 4 -18.84 -14.47 -5.45
N VAL A 5 -17.57 -14.78 -5.75
CA VAL A 5 -16.45 -14.67 -4.81
C VAL A 5 -15.91 -13.22 -4.73
N GLY A 6 -16.04 -12.45 -5.81
CA GLY A 6 -15.50 -11.09 -5.92
C GLY A 6 -16.09 -10.10 -4.93
N TRP A 7 -17.41 -10.12 -4.73
CA TRP A 7 -18.04 -9.25 -3.73
C TRP A 7 -17.57 -9.55 -2.32
N SER A 8 -17.40 -10.81 -1.96
CA SER A 8 -16.86 -11.20 -0.66
C SER A 8 -15.42 -10.71 -0.46
N ILE A 9 -14.58 -10.77 -1.49
CA ILE A 9 -13.21 -10.25 -1.46
C ILE A 9 -13.21 -8.73 -1.28
N VAL A 10 -14.09 -8.01 -1.96
CA VAL A 10 -14.24 -6.55 -1.79
C VAL A 10 -14.58 -6.24 -0.34
N PHE A 11 -15.57 -6.91 0.26
CA PHE A 11 -15.89 -6.71 1.68
C PHE A 11 -14.72 -7.00 2.61
N ILE A 12 -13.93 -8.02 2.31
CA ILE A 12 -12.70 -8.31 3.07
C ILE A 12 -11.72 -7.16 2.97
N ILE A 13 -11.37 -6.70 1.77
CA ILE A 13 -10.40 -5.61 1.56
C ILE A 13 -10.86 -4.34 2.28
N PHE A 14 -12.13 -3.96 2.14
CA PHE A 14 -12.65 -2.80 2.84
C PHE A 14 -12.59 -2.99 4.36
N ALA A 15 -13.11 -4.11 4.89
CA ALA A 15 -13.13 -4.35 6.33
C ALA A 15 -11.71 -4.40 6.93
N GLU A 16 -10.76 -5.03 6.26
CA GLU A 16 -9.40 -5.18 6.76
C GLU A 16 -8.57 -3.90 6.64
N SER A 17 -8.71 -3.13 5.56
CA SER A 17 -8.09 -1.81 5.43
C SER A 17 -8.67 -0.80 6.44
N PHE A 18 -9.99 -0.64 6.51
CA PHE A 18 -10.60 0.35 7.42
C PHE A 18 -10.41 -0.04 8.89
N MET A 19 -10.47 -1.32 9.25
CA MET A 19 -10.19 -1.74 10.62
C MET A 19 -8.72 -1.52 10.99
N ALA A 20 -7.77 -1.81 10.09
CA ALA A 20 -6.36 -1.49 10.32
C ALA A 20 -6.15 0.02 10.53
N PHE A 21 -6.77 0.85 9.68
CA PHE A 21 -6.75 2.31 9.82
C PHE A 21 -7.28 2.76 11.18
N LEU A 22 -8.50 2.37 11.54
CA LEU A 22 -9.16 2.81 12.77
C LEU A 22 -8.45 2.32 14.03
N VAL A 23 -8.00 1.06 14.05
CA VAL A 23 -7.30 0.50 15.22
C VAL A 23 -5.96 1.18 15.42
N VAL A 24 -5.17 1.39 14.37
CA VAL A 24 -3.86 2.06 14.50
C VAL A 24 -4.02 3.53 14.84
N ALA A 25 -4.93 4.24 14.17
CA ALA A 25 -5.21 5.64 14.48
C ALA A 25 -5.72 5.80 15.93
N GLY A 26 -6.69 4.98 16.35
CA GLY A 26 -7.20 5.02 17.72
C GLY A 26 -6.13 4.69 18.77
N ALA A 27 -5.35 3.62 18.56
CA ALA A 27 -4.32 3.21 19.51
C ALA A 27 -3.19 4.24 19.65
N LEU A 28 -2.74 4.83 18.54
CA LEU A 28 -1.71 5.86 18.58
C LEU A 28 -2.25 7.19 19.10
N TYR A 29 -3.48 7.57 18.78
CA TYR A 29 -4.09 8.77 19.37
C TYR A 29 -4.19 8.65 20.89
N LEU A 30 -4.60 7.49 21.42
CA LEU A 30 -4.63 7.25 22.86
C LEU A 30 -3.23 7.28 23.51
N LEU A 31 -2.18 6.97 22.75
CA LEU A 31 -0.80 6.97 23.24
C LEU A 31 -0.16 8.37 23.19
N THR A 32 -0.31 9.07 22.06
CA THR A 32 0.42 10.32 21.78
C THR A 32 -0.43 11.57 21.98
N SER A 33 -1.75 11.44 22.04
CA SER A 33 -2.72 12.54 21.99
C SER A 33 -2.61 13.44 20.75
N ASP A 34 -1.88 13.00 19.73
CA ASP A 34 -1.66 13.72 18.47
C ASP A 34 -2.51 13.10 17.37
N LEU A 35 -3.55 13.83 16.94
CA LEU A 35 -4.51 13.36 15.95
C LEU A 35 -3.91 13.31 14.54
N ALA A 36 -3.07 14.27 14.16
CA ALA A 36 -2.44 14.31 12.85
C ALA A 36 -1.48 13.12 12.68
N LEU A 37 -0.65 12.88 13.69
CA LEU A 37 0.24 11.71 13.73
C LEU A 37 -0.56 10.40 13.65
N ALA A 38 -1.61 10.28 14.47
CA ALA A 38 -2.43 9.07 14.53
C ALA A 38 -3.10 8.75 13.19
N ILE A 39 -3.69 9.75 12.52
CA ILE A 39 -4.36 9.59 11.23
C ILE A 39 -3.37 9.15 10.16
N ILE A 40 -2.18 9.77 10.11
CA ILE A 40 -1.12 9.40 9.16
C ILE A 40 -0.65 7.96 9.37
N PHE A 41 -0.35 7.55 10.61
CA PHE A 41 0.02 6.17 10.89
C PHE A 41 -1.11 5.19 10.57
N GLY A 42 -2.34 5.55 10.91
CA GLY A 42 -3.54 4.79 10.55
C GLY A 42 -3.61 4.57 9.04
N ALA A 43 -3.30 5.57 8.23
CA ALA A 43 -3.37 5.48 6.78
C ALA A 43 -2.32 4.58 6.13
N MET A 44 -1.22 4.30 6.84
CA MET A 44 -0.19 3.36 6.38
C MET A 44 -0.46 1.91 6.78
N ALA A 45 -1.28 1.69 7.81
CA ALA A 45 -1.61 0.36 8.29
C ALA A 45 -2.26 -0.58 7.26
N PRO A 46 -3.15 -0.11 6.35
CA PRO A 46 -3.80 -0.96 5.35
C PRO A 46 -2.84 -1.59 4.34
N ALA A 47 -1.76 -0.90 4.00
CA ALA A 47 -0.84 -1.29 2.93
C ALA A 47 -0.19 -2.65 3.24
N SER A 48 -0.07 -3.48 2.21
CA SER A 48 0.57 -4.79 2.29
C SER A 48 1.69 -4.92 1.27
N ALA A 49 2.34 -6.09 1.22
CA ALA A 49 3.33 -6.38 0.20
C ALA A 49 3.00 -7.69 -0.53
N PRO A 50 2.72 -7.65 -1.84
CA PRO A 50 2.48 -8.86 -2.60
C PRO A 50 3.73 -9.72 -2.74
N ALA A 51 4.92 -9.12 -2.76
CA ALA A 51 6.16 -9.84 -3.04
C ALA A 51 6.39 -11.03 -2.08
N GLY A 52 6.40 -10.79 -0.77
CA GLY A 52 6.62 -11.84 0.23
C GLY A 52 5.54 -12.93 0.21
N THR A 53 4.27 -12.53 0.19
CA THR A 53 3.13 -13.46 0.16
C THR A 53 3.10 -14.31 -1.10
N VAL A 54 3.31 -13.69 -2.26
CA VAL A 54 3.32 -14.38 -3.56
C VAL A 54 4.51 -15.32 -3.70
N ALA A 55 5.69 -14.92 -3.20
CA ALA A 55 6.87 -15.78 -3.20
C ALA A 55 6.61 -17.08 -2.42
N VAL A 56 6.06 -16.99 -1.21
CA VAL A 56 5.72 -18.18 -0.40
C VAL A 56 4.69 -19.07 -1.09
N ILE A 57 3.65 -18.47 -1.69
CA ILE A 57 2.64 -19.23 -2.44
C ILE A 57 3.29 -20.01 -3.60
N GLN A 58 4.20 -19.39 -4.34
CA GLN A 58 4.88 -20.00 -5.49
C GLN A 58 5.87 -21.08 -5.05
N GLU A 59 6.68 -20.80 -4.02
CA GLU A 59 7.64 -21.74 -3.43
C GLU A 59 6.94 -22.99 -2.91
N CYS A 60 5.85 -22.80 -2.15
CA CYS A 60 5.05 -23.91 -1.63
C CYS A 60 4.14 -24.54 -2.71
N ARG A 61 4.11 -24.01 -3.94
CA ARG A 61 3.18 -24.40 -5.01
C ARG A 61 1.72 -24.48 -4.53
N ALA A 62 1.34 -23.59 -3.61
CA ALA A 62 0.08 -23.68 -2.91
C ALA A 62 -1.10 -23.42 -3.85
N LYS A 63 -2.19 -24.18 -3.69
CA LYS A 63 -3.38 -24.07 -4.54
C LYS A 63 -4.64 -24.26 -3.70
N GLY A 64 -5.58 -23.34 -3.87
CA GLY A 64 -6.89 -23.42 -3.25
C GLY A 64 -7.59 -22.08 -3.22
N SER A 65 -8.61 -21.96 -2.37
CA SER A 65 -9.43 -20.76 -2.27
C SER A 65 -8.82 -19.71 -1.34
N LEU A 66 -8.03 -20.11 -0.33
CA LEU A 66 -7.23 -19.17 0.46
C LEU A 66 -6.12 -18.56 -0.40
N THR A 67 -5.40 -19.36 -1.19
CA THR A 67 -4.38 -18.86 -2.12
C THR A 67 -4.95 -17.82 -3.08
N LYS A 68 -6.13 -18.09 -3.67
CA LYS A 68 -6.81 -17.14 -4.57
C LYS A 68 -7.22 -15.86 -3.84
N ALA A 69 -7.71 -15.97 -2.60
CA ALA A 69 -8.07 -14.82 -1.78
C ALA A 69 -6.83 -13.97 -1.44
N LEU A 70 -5.69 -14.60 -1.08
CA LEU A 70 -4.43 -13.91 -0.81
C LEU A 70 -3.95 -13.11 -2.03
N TYR A 71 -3.94 -13.73 -3.23
CA TYR A 71 -3.58 -13.01 -4.46
C TYR A 71 -4.48 -11.81 -4.73
N ALA A 72 -5.77 -11.93 -4.47
CA ALA A 72 -6.71 -10.85 -4.71
C ALA A 72 -6.53 -9.73 -3.69
N VAL A 73 -6.53 -10.05 -2.39
CA VAL A 73 -6.49 -9.05 -1.31
C VAL A 73 -5.20 -8.24 -1.40
N VAL A 74 -4.04 -8.90 -1.43
CA VAL A 74 -2.73 -8.23 -1.47
C VAL A 74 -2.47 -7.51 -2.81
N GLY A 75 -3.27 -7.78 -3.84
CA GLY A 75 -3.19 -7.07 -5.13
C GLY A 75 -4.04 -5.80 -5.19
N PHE A 76 -5.08 -5.71 -4.37
CA PHE A 76 -6.06 -4.62 -4.41
C PHE A 76 -5.98 -3.70 -3.17
N ASP A 77 -5.49 -4.20 -2.04
CA ASP A 77 -5.42 -3.44 -0.78
C ASP A 77 -4.47 -2.24 -0.86
N ASP A 78 -3.35 -2.35 -1.58
CA ASP A 78 -2.42 -1.24 -1.81
C ASP A 78 -3.07 -0.05 -2.52
N GLY A 79 -3.97 -0.33 -3.48
CA GLY A 79 -4.75 0.72 -4.15
C GLY A 79 -5.67 1.45 -3.18
N LEU A 80 -6.36 0.70 -2.31
CA LEU A 80 -7.22 1.27 -1.28
C LEU A 80 -6.39 2.01 -0.20
N ALA A 81 -5.20 1.52 0.14
CA ALA A 81 -4.29 2.17 1.08
C ALA A 81 -3.85 3.55 0.57
N VAL A 82 -3.51 3.68 -0.71
CA VAL A 82 -3.16 4.98 -1.33
C VAL A 82 -4.36 5.94 -1.31
N ILE A 83 -5.57 5.45 -1.53
CA ILE A 83 -6.80 6.26 -1.45
C ILE A 83 -7.01 6.75 -0.01
N ILE A 84 -6.98 5.85 0.98
CA ILE A 84 -7.10 6.19 2.41
C ILE A 84 -6.03 7.22 2.79
N PHE A 85 -4.80 7.01 2.33
CA PHE A 85 -3.68 7.93 2.54
C PHE A 85 -3.93 9.33 1.99
N GLY A 86 -4.44 9.46 0.76
CA GLY A 86 -4.73 10.79 0.18
C GLY A 86 -5.68 11.61 1.05
N PHE A 87 -6.76 10.99 1.56
CA PHE A 87 -7.68 11.65 2.49
C PHE A 87 -7.04 11.95 3.84
N ALA A 88 -6.34 10.97 4.42
CA ALA A 88 -5.69 11.10 5.71
C ALA A 88 -4.60 12.20 5.72
N ALA A 89 -3.82 12.30 4.64
CA ALA A 89 -2.81 13.33 4.46
C ALA A 89 -3.42 14.72 4.37
N ALA A 90 -4.50 14.88 3.58
CA ALA A 90 -5.22 16.14 3.49
C ALA A 90 -5.81 16.59 4.83
N ILE A 91 -6.43 15.66 5.58
CA ILE A 91 -6.96 15.94 6.92
C ILE A 91 -5.83 16.33 7.87
N SER A 92 -4.74 15.56 7.91
CA SER A 92 -3.62 15.82 8.81
C SER A 92 -2.93 17.15 8.51
N ARG A 93 -2.78 17.51 7.23
CA ARG A 93 -2.29 18.83 6.82
C ARG A 93 -3.22 19.95 7.30
N SER A 94 -4.53 19.79 7.14
CA SER A 94 -5.51 20.78 7.63
C SER A 94 -5.45 20.97 9.15
N LEU A 95 -5.25 19.87 9.90
CA LEU A 95 -5.10 19.92 11.36
C LEU A 95 -3.83 20.69 11.75
N LEU A 96 -2.69 20.35 11.14
CA LEU A 96 -1.40 21.00 11.43
C LEU A 96 -1.42 22.50 11.08
N ILE A 97 -2.01 22.88 9.94
CA ILE A 97 -2.18 24.31 9.59
C ILE A 97 -3.13 25.00 10.56
N GLY A 98 -4.20 24.31 11.00
CA GLY A 98 -5.14 24.82 11.99
C GLY A 98 -4.49 25.12 13.35
N GLU A 99 -3.54 24.27 13.77
CA GLU A 99 -2.73 24.49 14.98
C GLU A 99 -1.90 25.79 14.89
N ALA A 100 -1.29 26.09 13.73
CA ALA A 100 -0.52 27.32 13.53
C ALA A 100 -1.40 28.58 13.44
N SER A 101 -2.55 28.48 12.78
CA SER A 101 -3.36 29.65 12.40
C SER A 101 -4.46 30.00 13.41
N GLY A 102 -4.71 29.17 14.43
CA GLY A 102 -5.71 29.42 15.49
C GLY A 102 -7.15 29.52 15.00
N THR A 103 -7.39 29.28 13.70
CA THR A 103 -8.71 29.29 13.09
C THR A 103 -9.14 27.85 12.84
N GLY A 104 -10.34 27.49 13.28
CA GLY A 104 -10.95 26.20 12.98
C GLY A 104 -11.20 26.11 11.48
N SER A 105 -10.18 25.71 10.72
CA SER A 105 -10.31 25.50 9.29
C SER A 105 -11.35 24.41 9.07
N SER A 106 -12.38 24.72 8.29
CA SER A 106 -13.42 23.75 7.96
C SER A 106 -12.77 22.61 7.19
N ILE A 107 -12.93 21.38 7.67
CA ILE A 107 -12.34 20.18 7.05
C ILE A 107 -13.01 19.89 5.69
N LEU A 108 -14.28 20.30 5.52
CA LEU A 108 -15.10 19.99 4.35
C LEU A 108 -14.53 20.49 3.00
N PRO A 109 -14.10 21.76 2.85
CA PRO A 109 -13.45 22.24 1.63
C PRO A 109 -12.17 21.47 1.25
N GLY A 110 -11.44 20.93 2.24
CA GLY A 110 -10.19 20.19 2.02
C GLY A 110 -10.37 18.79 1.44
N LEU A 111 -11.57 18.22 1.49
CA LEU A 111 -11.85 16.85 1.01
C LEU A 111 -12.04 16.75 -0.51
N TRP A 112 -12.28 17.87 -1.20
CA TRP A 112 -12.42 17.87 -2.66
C TRP A 112 -11.08 17.58 -3.36
N ALA A 113 -9.97 18.10 -2.83
CA ALA A 113 -8.66 17.96 -3.44
C ALA A 113 -8.21 16.48 -3.59
N PRO A 114 -8.27 15.62 -2.55
CA PRO A 114 -7.96 14.21 -2.69
C PRO A 114 -8.84 13.47 -3.70
N ILE A 115 -10.13 13.80 -3.76
CA ILE A 115 -11.07 13.18 -4.72
C ILE A 115 -10.66 13.52 -6.16
N ALA A 116 -10.38 14.80 -6.42
CA ALA A 116 -9.95 15.27 -7.71
C ALA A 116 -8.60 14.64 -8.11
N GLU A 117 -7.64 14.59 -7.18
CA GLU A 117 -6.33 13.98 -7.39
C GLU A 117 -6.44 12.50 -7.73
N ILE A 118 -7.18 11.72 -6.93
CA ILE A 118 -7.38 10.28 -7.14
C ILE A 118 -8.05 10.03 -8.49
N SER A 119 -9.11 10.79 -8.80
CA SER A 119 -9.86 10.64 -10.05
C SER A 119 -9.01 10.99 -11.28
N ALA A 120 -8.23 12.08 -11.20
CA ALA A 120 -7.33 12.49 -12.26
C ALA A 120 -6.15 11.52 -12.44
N SER A 121 -5.61 10.96 -11.35
CA SER A 121 -4.56 9.93 -11.39
C SER A 121 -5.03 8.67 -12.10
N LEU A 122 -6.25 8.19 -11.77
CA LEU A 122 -6.87 7.04 -12.43
C LEU A 122 -7.17 7.34 -13.90
N LEU A 123 -7.66 8.53 -14.22
CA LEU A 123 -7.94 8.92 -15.61
C LEU A 123 -6.64 8.97 -16.44
N LEU A 124 -5.61 9.64 -15.93
CA LEU A 124 -4.31 9.75 -16.59
C LEU A 124 -3.68 8.37 -16.78
N GLY A 125 -3.64 7.55 -15.73
CA GLY A 125 -3.13 6.18 -15.80
C GLY A 125 -3.92 5.30 -16.75
N GLY A 126 -5.25 5.52 -16.84
CA GLY A 126 -6.11 4.86 -17.82
C GLY A 126 -5.76 5.21 -19.26
N ILE A 127 -5.58 6.50 -19.55
CA ILE A 127 -5.18 7.01 -20.87
C ILE A 127 -3.81 6.47 -21.27
N ILE A 128 -2.81 6.64 -20.41
CA ILE A 128 -1.44 6.17 -20.65
C ILE A 128 -1.43 4.64 -20.80
N GLY A 129 -2.15 3.93 -19.94
CA GLY A 129 -2.26 2.46 -19.99
C GLY A 129 -2.85 1.95 -21.30
N TYR A 130 -3.87 2.65 -21.82
CA TYR A 130 -4.46 2.33 -23.12
C TYR A 130 -3.48 2.55 -24.28
N ILE A 131 -2.73 3.66 -24.25
CA ILE A 131 -1.68 3.96 -25.23
C ILE A 131 -0.57 2.92 -25.17
N PHE A 132 -0.05 2.62 -23.97
CA PHE A 132 0.97 1.61 -23.73
C PHE A 132 0.55 0.25 -24.28
N CYS A 133 -0.69 -0.16 -24.00
CA CYS A 133 -1.29 -1.37 -24.52
C CYS A 133 -1.27 -1.46 -26.04
N ARG A 134 -1.45 -0.35 -26.76
CA ARG A 134 -1.36 -0.32 -28.22
C ARG A 134 0.09 -0.38 -28.69
N LEU A 135 1.00 0.35 -28.06
CA LEU A 135 2.43 0.33 -28.40
C LEU A 135 3.03 -1.07 -28.24
N VAL A 136 2.83 -1.67 -27.06
CA VAL A 136 3.42 -2.97 -26.72
C VAL A 136 2.87 -4.11 -27.58
N SER A 137 1.65 -3.98 -28.08
CA SER A 137 1.04 -4.97 -28.99
C SER A 137 1.74 -5.07 -30.35
N ARG A 138 2.48 -4.02 -30.75
CA ARG A 138 3.26 -4.00 -32.00
C ARG A 138 4.67 -4.55 -31.83
N LEU A 139 5.15 -4.70 -30.60
CA LEU A 139 6.49 -5.17 -30.31
C LEU A 139 6.53 -6.71 -30.24
N LYS A 140 7.61 -7.28 -30.78
CA LYS A 140 7.88 -8.73 -30.73
C LYS A 140 9.02 -9.08 -29.78
N ASP A 141 10.04 -8.24 -29.69
CA ASP A 141 11.22 -8.46 -28.85
C ASP A 141 10.93 -8.09 -27.38
N SER A 142 11.43 -8.91 -26.45
CA SER A 142 11.31 -8.67 -25.01
C SER A 142 12.14 -7.48 -24.54
N ARG A 143 13.25 -7.17 -25.23
CA ARG A 143 14.10 -6.00 -24.93
C ARG A 143 13.35 -4.70 -25.21
N ASP A 144 12.70 -4.59 -26.37
CA ASP A 144 11.92 -3.40 -26.74
C ASP A 144 10.74 -3.19 -25.79
N VAL A 145 10.09 -4.29 -25.38
CA VAL A 145 8.98 -4.25 -24.41
C VAL A 145 9.45 -3.66 -23.08
N LEU A 146 10.63 -4.05 -22.61
CA LEU A 146 11.22 -3.51 -21.38
C LEU A 146 11.53 -2.01 -21.51
N ILE A 147 12.11 -1.58 -22.65
CA ILE A 147 12.41 -0.16 -22.91
C ILE A 147 11.13 0.68 -22.88
N ILE A 148 10.08 0.25 -23.60
CA ILE A 148 8.79 0.97 -23.59
C ILE A 148 8.17 0.95 -22.19
N LEU A 149 8.25 -0.18 -21.47
CA LEU A 149 7.74 -0.26 -20.10
C LEU A 149 8.39 0.80 -19.19
N PHE A 150 9.72 0.88 -19.16
CA PHE A 150 10.42 1.90 -18.37
C PHE A 150 10.09 3.32 -18.85
N GLY A 151 10.06 3.54 -20.17
CA GLY A 151 9.71 4.84 -20.73
C GLY A 151 8.31 5.30 -20.32
N VAL A 152 7.32 4.37 -20.32
CA VAL A 152 5.95 4.66 -19.90
C VAL A 152 5.85 4.92 -18.40
N VAL A 153 6.55 4.13 -17.56
CA VAL A 153 6.57 4.37 -16.10
C VAL A 153 7.20 5.72 -15.78
N LEU A 154 8.32 6.08 -16.42
CA LEU A 154 8.98 7.37 -16.23
C LEU A 154 8.11 8.52 -16.73
N LEU A 155 7.47 8.38 -17.90
CA LEU A 155 6.55 9.38 -18.45
C LEU A 155 5.34 9.57 -17.52
N ALA A 156 4.71 8.49 -17.09
CA ALA A 156 3.57 8.54 -16.18
C ALA A 156 3.94 9.17 -14.84
N THR A 157 5.12 8.86 -14.33
CA THR A 157 5.65 9.44 -13.09
C THR A 157 5.91 10.94 -13.25
N GLY A 158 6.59 11.36 -14.33
CA GLY A 158 6.87 12.77 -14.61
C GLY A 158 5.60 13.60 -14.82
N LEU A 159 4.62 13.06 -15.56
CA LEU A 159 3.31 13.70 -15.71
C LEU A 159 2.54 13.76 -14.39
N SER A 160 2.61 12.71 -13.57
CA SER A 160 1.97 12.71 -12.26
C SER A 160 2.57 13.79 -11.35
N ILE A 161 3.90 13.92 -11.31
CA ILE A 161 4.57 14.97 -10.53
C ILE A 161 4.18 16.37 -11.03
N CYS A 162 4.21 16.59 -12.36
CA CYS A 162 3.86 17.89 -12.96
C CYS A 162 2.41 18.30 -12.68
N CYS A 163 1.49 17.34 -12.68
CA CYS A 163 0.06 17.58 -12.44
C CYS A 163 -0.34 17.43 -10.96
N HIS A 164 0.61 17.21 -10.04
CA HIS A 164 0.35 16.92 -8.61
C HIS A 164 -0.64 15.76 -8.40
N LEU A 165 -0.40 14.65 -9.10
CA LEU A 165 -1.20 13.42 -9.06
C LEU A 165 -0.45 12.29 -8.35
N SER A 166 -1.20 11.29 -7.90
CA SER A 166 -0.65 10.11 -7.23
C SER A 166 0.12 9.23 -8.22
N LEU A 167 1.45 9.29 -8.12
CA LEU A 167 2.37 8.46 -8.91
C LEU A 167 2.11 6.95 -8.75
N ILE A 168 1.72 6.49 -7.56
CA ILE A 168 1.43 5.07 -7.30
C ILE A 168 0.15 4.68 -8.02
N LEU A 169 -0.91 5.47 -7.86
CA LEU A 169 -2.23 5.16 -8.41
C LEU A 169 -2.23 5.23 -9.95
N THR A 170 -1.57 6.23 -10.53
CA THR A 170 -1.40 6.37 -11.99
C THR A 170 -0.71 5.13 -12.58
N ASN A 171 0.43 4.72 -12.02
CA ASN A 171 1.17 3.55 -12.51
C ASN A 171 0.42 2.23 -12.27
N MET A 172 -0.30 2.10 -11.16
CA MET A 172 -1.15 0.93 -10.89
C MET A 172 -2.27 0.82 -11.93
N MET A 173 -2.89 1.94 -12.31
CA MET A 173 -3.95 1.96 -13.31
C MET A 173 -3.45 1.57 -14.71
N ILE A 174 -2.21 1.91 -15.08
CA ILE A 174 -1.58 1.43 -16.31
C ILE A 174 -1.53 -0.10 -16.35
N GLY A 175 -1.06 -0.72 -15.27
CA GLY A 175 -1.03 -2.18 -15.11
C GLY A 175 -2.44 -2.80 -15.10
N PHE A 176 -3.39 -2.13 -14.44
CA PHE A 176 -4.79 -2.56 -14.40
C PHE A 176 -5.42 -2.59 -15.81
N VAL A 177 -5.21 -1.54 -16.61
CA VAL A 177 -5.68 -1.49 -18.01
C VAL A 177 -5.06 -2.62 -18.83
N LEU A 178 -3.75 -2.88 -18.68
CA LEU A 178 -3.05 -3.97 -19.37
C LEU A 178 -3.68 -5.33 -19.10
N VAL A 179 -3.86 -5.68 -17.82
CA VAL A 179 -4.35 -7.00 -17.40
C VAL A 179 -5.82 -7.20 -17.81
N ASN A 180 -6.63 -6.14 -17.79
CA ASN A 180 -8.07 -6.24 -18.09
C ASN A 180 -8.42 -6.09 -19.58
N THR A 181 -7.59 -5.45 -20.39
CA THR A 181 -7.91 -5.15 -21.80
C THR A 181 -7.24 -6.12 -22.77
N ARG A 182 -6.18 -6.83 -22.35
CA ARG A 182 -5.33 -7.61 -23.25
C ARG A 182 -5.34 -9.10 -22.94
N ARG A 183 -5.03 -9.89 -23.98
CA ARG A 183 -4.92 -11.36 -23.86
C ARG A 183 -3.74 -11.73 -22.96
N GLY A 184 -3.87 -12.87 -22.26
CA GLY A 184 -2.86 -13.37 -21.33
C GLY A 184 -1.45 -13.47 -21.92
N ALA A 185 -1.32 -13.83 -23.20
CA ALA A 185 -0.01 -13.89 -23.87
C ALA A 185 0.72 -12.53 -23.89
N LEU A 186 0.01 -11.43 -24.15
CA LEU A 186 0.62 -10.08 -24.14
C LEU A 186 0.95 -9.65 -22.71
N VAL A 187 0.08 -9.98 -21.74
CA VAL A 187 0.33 -9.70 -20.33
C VAL A 187 1.60 -10.41 -19.85
N GLN A 188 1.80 -11.68 -20.22
CA GLN A 188 3.02 -12.42 -19.85
C GLN A 188 4.27 -11.86 -20.54
N ARG A 189 4.15 -11.37 -21.78
CA ARG A 189 5.25 -10.71 -22.49
C ARG A 189 5.75 -9.45 -21.76
N VAL A 190 4.85 -8.69 -21.13
CA VAL A 190 5.22 -7.53 -20.30
C VAL A 190 5.72 -7.97 -18.92
N ARG A 191 5.03 -8.93 -18.30
CA ARG A 191 5.32 -9.39 -16.94
C ARG A 191 6.67 -10.10 -16.83
N GLY A 192 7.08 -10.87 -17.83
CA GLY A 192 8.33 -11.64 -17.82
C GLY A 192 9.56 -10.76 -17.55
N PRO A 193 9.85 -9.77 -18.41
CA PRO A 193 10.95 -8.83 -18.19
C PRO A 193 10.80 -8.04 -16.90
N LEU A 194 9.58 -7.62 -16.55
CA LEU A 194 9.30 -6.88 -15.31
C LEU A 194 9.71 -7.68 -14.07
N LEU A 195 9.38 -8.97 -14.00
CA LEU A 195 9.74 -9.83 -12.86
C LEU A 195 11.26 -10.04 -12.72
N GLN A 196 12.02 -9.94 -13.80
CA GLN A 196 13.48 -10.03 -13.76
C GLN A 196 14.13 -8.75 -13.18
N PHE A 197 13.49 -7.60 -13.42
CA PHE A 197 14.00 -6.30 -12.95
C PHE A 197 13.50 -5.88 -11.56
N MET A 198 12.32 -6.36 -11.13
CA MET A 198 11.76 -6.04 -9.81
C MET A 198 12.74 -6.27 -8.64
N PRO A 199 13.50 -7.38 -8.57
CA PRO A 199 14.47 -7.59 -7.49
C PRO A 199 15.51 -6.47 -7.40
N LEU A 200 16.01 -5.96 -8.54
CA LEU A 200 16.98 -4.88 -8.56
C LEU A 200 16.38 -3.58 -8.02
N VAL A 201 15.15 -3.25 -8.42
CA VAL A 201 14.43 -2.07 -7.92
C VAL A 201 14.19 -2.17 -6.41
N PHE A 202 13.81 -3.36 -5.92
CA PHE A 202 13.64 -3.61 -4.49
C PHE A 202 14.94 -3.46 -3.71
N ILE A 203 16.08 -3.95 -4.23
CA ILE A 203 17.39 -3.77 -3.59
C ILE A 203 17.71 -2.27 -3.45
N LEU A 204 17.55 -1.49 -4.52
CA LEU A 204 17.80 -0.03 -4.47
C LEU A 204 16.87 0.66 -3.48
N PHE A 205 15.58 0.31 -3.50
CA PHE A 205 14.57 0.89 -2.63
C PHE A 205 14.82 0.58 -1.14
N PHE A 206 15.09 -0.67 -0.80
CA PHE A 206 15.38 -1.08 0.58
C PHE A 206 16.73 -0.54 1.07
N CYS A 207 17.73 -0.42 0.18
CA CYS A 207 18.99 0.24 0.52
C CYS A 207 18.77 1.71 0.87
N LEU A 208 17.98 2.45 0.08
CA LEU A 208 17.63 3.85 0.36
C LEU A 208 16.83 3.99 1.66
N ALA A 209 15.82 3.14 1.87
CA ALA A 209 15.03 3.14 3.10
C ALA A 209 15.92 2.86 4.32
N GLY A 210 16.81 1.86 4.22
CA GLY A 210 17.79 1.53 5.25
C GLY A 210 18.80 2.65 5.50
N ALA A 211 19.23 3.37 4.47
CA ALA A 211 20.14 4.52 4.63
C ALA A 211 19.51 5.69 5.38
N HIS A 212 18.19 5.86 5.29
CA HIS A 212 17.44 6.85 6.06
C HIS A 212 17.09 6.39 7.49
N LEU A 213 17.32 5.12 7.82
CA LEU A 213 17.00 4.57 9.13
C LEU A 213 18.09 4.94 10.14
N LYS A 214 17.74 5.83 11.07
CA LYS A 214 18.61 6.22 12.19
C LYS A 214 18.45 5.21 13.33
N ILE A 215 19.39 4.27 13.42
CA ILE A 215 19.35 3.17 14.40
C ILE A 215 19.29 3.68 15.85
N PHE A 216 19.88 4.84 16.11
CA PHE A 216 19.89 5.48 17.43
C PHE A 216 18.52 6.02 17.87
N ASP A 217 17.58 6.23 16.95
CA ASP A 217 16.22 6.70 17.26
C ASP A 217 15.27 5.53 17.58
N ILE A 218 15.66 4.28 17.29
CA ILE A 218 14.86 3.07 17.50
C ILE A 218 14.37 2.88 18.96
N PRO A 219 15.15 3.16 20.02
CA PRO A 219 14.67 3.01 21.39
C PRO A 219 13.52 3.95 21.75
N ALA A 220 13.55 5.20 21.27
CA ALA A 220 12.48 6.18 21.45
C ALA A 220 11.24 5.85 20.58
N LEU A 221 11.46 5.20 19.43
CA LEU A 221 10.41 4.67 18.55
C LEU A 221 9.80 3.36 19.06
N GLY A 222 10.37 2.74 20.10
CA GLY A 222 10.02 1.39 20.54
C GLY A 222 8.54 1.25 20.90
N THR A 223 7.97 2.24 21.60
CA THR A 223 6.55 2.20 22.01
C THR A 223 5.60 2.45 20.84
N VAL A 224 5.83 3.49 20.05
CA VAL A 224 5.03 3.82 18.85
C VAL A 224 5.08 2.68 17.83
N GLY A 225 6.28 2.15 17.56
CA GLY A 225 6.47 1.03 16.64
C GLY A 225 5.83 -0.26 17.14
N LEU A 226 5.92 -0.56 18.45
CA LEU A 226 5.25 -1.73 19.02
C LEU A 226 3.72 -1.60 18.94
N VAL A 227 3.17 -0.44 19.30
CA VAL A 227 1.74 -0.17 19.20
C VAL A 227 1.27 -0.23 17.75
N TYR A 228 2.06 0.29 16.80
CA TYR A 228 1.79 0.15 15.37
C TYR A 228 1.78 -1.32 14.93
N ILE A 229 2.80 -2.12 15.28
CA ILE A 229 2.87 -3.55 14.90
C ILE A 229 1.66 -4.31 15.44
N LEU A 230 1.35 -4.14 16.73
CA LEU A 230 0.24 -4.84 17.38
C LEU A 230 -1.10 -4.38 16.85
N GLY A 231 -1.31 -3.05 16.76
CA GLY A 231 -2.52 -2.45 16.25
C GLY A 231 -2.80 -2.83 14.80
N ARG A 232 -1.78 -2.75 13.92
CA ARG A 232 -1.89 -3.17 12.53
C ARG A 232 -2.20 -4.65 12.41
N SER A 233 -1.47 -5.50 13.14
CA SER A 233 -1.70 -6.95 13.11
C SER A 233 -3.11 -7.31 13.56
N ALA A 234 -3.55 -6.73 14.68
CA ALA A 234 -4.90 -6.92 15.19
C ALA A 234 -5.95 -6.41 14.20
N GLY A 235 -5.77 -5.21 13.66
CA GLY A 235 -6.70 -4.59 12.71
C GLY A 235 -6.85 -5.38 11.41
N LYS A 236 -5.74 -5.79 10.78
CA LYS A 236 -5.76 -6.63 9.56
C LYS A 236 -6.39 -7.99 9.83
N ILE A 237 -6.00 -8.67 10.93
CA ILE A 237 -6.54 -10.00 11.27
C ILE A 237 -8.04 -9.92 11.61
N ALA A 238 -8.44 -8.97 12.46
CA ALA A 238 -9.83 -8.81 12.87
C ALA A 238 -10.71 -8.32 11.72
N GLY A 239 -10.25 -7.33 10.96
CA GLY A 239 -10.97 -6.81 9.81
C GLY A 239 -11.14 -7.85 8.70
N ALA A 240 -10.10 -8.64 8.40
CA ALA A 240 -10.22 -9.73 7.42
C ALA A 240 -11.21 -10.81 7.89
N ARG A 241 -11.21 -11.15 9.19
CA ARG A 241 -12.19 -12.07 9.80
C ARG A 241 -13.62 -11.53 9.71
N LEU A 242 -13.81 -10.25 9.99
CA LEU A 242 -15.11 -9.58 9.93
C LEU A 242 -15.64 -9.54 8.50
N GLY A 243 -14.84 -9.04 7.55
CA GLY A 243 -15.22 -8.98 6.13
C GLY A 243 -15.50 -10.37 5.55
N ALA A 244 -14.73 -11.39 5.95
CA ALA A 244 -14.97 -12.77 5.56
C ALA A 244 -16.29 -13.32 6.12
N SER A 245 -16.66 -12.94 7.35
CA SER A 245 -17.93 -13.34 7.97
C SER A 245 -19.14 -12.79 7.20
N PHE A 246 -19.08 -11.51 6.78
CA PHE A 246 -20.14 -10.91 5.95
C PHE A 246 -20.16 -11.47 4.53
N GLY A 247 -18.99 -11.79 3.98
CA GLY A 247 -18.84 -12.35 2.64
C GLY A 247 -19.25 -13.83 2.50
N ARG A 248 -19.66 -14.51 3.58
CA ARG A 248 -20.02 -15.95 3.59
C ARG A 248 -19.00 -16.84 2.89
N VAL A 249 -17.70 -16.57 3.11
CA VAL A 249 -16.61 -17.36 2.52
C VAL A 249 -16.30 -18.59 3.36
N GLU A 250 -15.50 -19.51 2.81
CA GLU A 250 -15.02 -20.71 3.51
C GLU A 250 -14.31 -20.35 4.83
N ASP A 251 -14.49 -21.17 5.87
CA ASP A 251 -13.96 -20.92 7.22
C ASP A 251 -12.43 -20.77 7.25
N LYS A 252 -11.71 -21.47 6.37
CA LYS A 252 -10.25 -21.32 6.26
C LYS A 252 -9.83 -19.93 5.79
N ILE A 253 -10.62 -19.29 4.91
CA ILE A 253 -10.38 -17.90 4.49
C ILE A 253 -10.63 -16.99 5.68
N ARG A 254 -11.78 -17.13 6.35
CA ARG A 254 -12.10 -16.36 7.54
C ARG A 254 -11.02 -16.46 8.62
N LYS A 255 -10.49 -17.65 8.89
CA LYS A 255 -9.54 -17.89 9.99
C LYS A 255 -8.11 -17.45 9.68
N TYR A 256 -7.64 -17.67 8.45
CA TYR A 256 -6.22 -17.59 8.12
C TYR A 256 -5.84 -16.47 7.14
N LEU A 257 -6.78 -15.86 6.42
CA LEU A 257 -6.47 -14.83 5.44
C LEU A 257 -5.74 -13.63 6.06
N GLY A 258 -6.24 -13.15 7.21
CA GLY A 258 -5.63 -12.03 7.93
C GLY A 258 -4.17 -12.27 8.36
N LEU A 259 -3.75 -13.53 8.53
CA LEU A 259 -2.35 -13.87 8.85
C LEU A 259 -1.45 -13.82 7.61
N GLY A 260 -1.99 -14.15 6.44
CA GLY A 260 -1.24 -14.21 5.18
C GLY A 260 -1.09 -12.87 4.45
N ILE A 261 -1.65 -11.78 5.00
CA ILE A 261 -1.62 -10.44 4.40
C ILE A 261 -0.86 -9.43 5.28
N LEU A 262 -0.07 -9.92 6.25
CA LEU A 262 0.67 -9.05 7.16
C LEU A 262 1.97 -8.49 6.58
N SER A 263 2.50 -9.04 5.47
CA SER A 263 3.68 -8.48 4.80
C SER A 263 3.45 -7.00 4.48
N GLN A 264 4.46 -6.14 4.67
CA GLN A 264 4.39 -4.71 4.42
C GLN A 264 5.73 -4.21 3.91
N ALA A 265 5.75 -3.50 2.78
CA ALA A 265 7.00 -3.04 2.18
C ALA A 265 6.82 -1.78 1.33
N GLY A 266 6.92 -1.93 -0.01
CA GLY A 266 7.15 -0.85 -0.97
C GLY A 266 6.18 0.33 -0.86
N VAL A 267 4.87 0.04 -0.86
CA VAL A 267 3.84 1.10 -0.82
C VAL A 267 3.91 1.88 0.48
N ALA A 268 3.97 1.21 1.63
CA ALA A 268 4.02 1.89 2.92
C ALA A 268 5.28 2.76 3.09
N ILE A 269 6.45 2.25 2.70
CA ILE A 269 7.69 3.02 2.73
C ILE A 269 7.62 4.22 1.77
N GLY A 270 7.07 4.02 0.55
CA GLY A 270 6.89 5.10 -0.42
C GLY A 270 5.98 6.21 0.10
N LEU A 271 4.84 5.86 0.69
CA LEU A 271 3.94 6.81 1.33
C LEU A 271 4.61 7.53 2.51
N SER A 272 5.41 6.84 3.32
CA SER A 272 6.13 7.44 4.44
C SER A 272 7.19 8.47 4.00
N LEU A 273 7.83 8.25 2.84
CA LEU A 273 8.74 9.22 2.23
C LEU A 273 8.01 10.47 1.72
N ILE A 274 6.83 10.28 1.12
CA ILE A 274 5.96 11.39 0.68
C ILE A 274 5.58 12.25 1.89
N VAL A 275 5.07 11.65 2.97
CA VAL A 275 4.75 12.38 4.22
C VAL A 275 5.94 13.16 4.73
N LYS A 276 7.12 12.52 4.82
CA LYS A 276 8.32 13.19 5.33
C LYS A 276 8.66 14.45 4.52
N ASN A 277 8.61 14.35 3.20
CA ASN A 277 8.95 15.48 2.34
C ASN A 277 7.88 16.58 2.40
N ASP A 278 6.61 16.20 2.31
CA ASP A 278 5.48 17.13 2.33
C ASP A 278 5.40 17.87 3.68
N PHE A 279 5.61 17.15 4.78
CA PHE A 279 5.54 17.75 6.12
C PHE A 279 6.79 18.57 6.45
N ALA A 280 7.95 18.26 5.85
CA ALA A 280 9.14 19.11 5.95
C ALA A 280 8.96 20.44 5.20
N GLN A 281 8.31 20.40 4.03
CA GLN A 281 7.90 21.62 3.31
C GLN A 281 6.90 22.42 4.13
N LEU A 282 5.85 21.75 4.65
CA LEU A 282 4.85 22.39 5.51
C LEU A 282 5.47 23.05 6.75
N ALA A 283 6.45 22.38 7.38
CA ALA A 283 7.18 22.92 8.51
C ALA A 283 7.95 24.20 8.16
N THR A 284 8.47 24.30 6.94
CA THR A 284 9.20 25.48 6.45
C THR A 284 8.24 26.61 6.08
N ASP A 285 7.15 26.29 5.39
CA ASP A 285 6.18 27.27 4.88
C ASP A 285 5.34 27.93 5.99
N TYR A 286 5.05 27.18 7.07
CA TYR A 286 4.16 27.60 8.16
C TYR A 286 4.85 27.68 9.53
N ASP A 287 6.18 27.53 9.59
CA ASP A 287 6.98 27.50 10.84
C ASP A 287 6.45 26.46 11.87
N LEU A 288 6.19 25.24 11.38
CA LEU A 288 5.60 24.12 12.13
C LEU A 288 6.63 22.99 12.35
N PRO A 289 7.57 23.11 13.32
CA PRO A 289 8.59 22.08 13.56
C PRO A 289 7.99 20.71 13.93
N HIS A 290 6.77 20.71 14.48
CA HIS A 290 6.01 19.50 14.80
C HIS A 290 5.70 18.66 13.56
N ALA A 291 5.34 19.29 12.43
CA ALA A 291 5.05 18.58 11.18
C ALA A 291 6.28 17.79 10.69
N ALA A 292 7.47 18.41 10.71
CA ALA A 292 8.72 17.75 10.35
C ALA A 292 9.05 16.57 11.28
N ALA A 293 8.77 16.70 12.59
CA ALA A 293 8.95 15.63 13.56
C ALA A 293 8.04 14.43 13.27
N ILE A 294 6.75 14.67 12.95
CA ILE A 294 5.81 13.61 12.53
C ILE A 294 6.35 12.89 11.29
N GLY A 295 6.74 13.64 10.25
CA GLY A 295 7.24 13.06 9.01
C GLY A 295 8.49 12.18 9.21
N ALA A 296 9.42 12.62 10.05
CA ALA A 296 10.60 11.85 10.39
C ALA A 296 10.25 10.57 11.18
N MET A 297 9.38 10.69 12.18
CA MET A 297 8.92 9.56 13.01
C MET A 297 8.18 8.51 12.18
N VAL A 298 7.32 8.95 11.28
CA VAL A 298 6.57 8.12 10.34
C VAL A 298 7.53 7.31 9.46
N LEU A 299 8.49 7.97 8.78
CA LEU A 299 9.47 7.25 7.95
C LEU A 299 10.24 6.22 8.78
N ALA A 300 10.81 6.63 9.91
CA ALA A 300 11.62 5.74 10.73
C ALA A 300 10.84 4.52 11.25
N THR A 301 9.62 4.75 11.75
CA THR A 301 8.76 3.68 12.28
C THR A 301 8.30 2.75 11.16
N ILE A 302 7.83 3.28 10.04
CA ILE A 302 7.30 2.47 8.94
C ILE A 302 8.40 1.67 8.26
N THR A 303 9.59 2.23 8.07
CA THR A 303 10.74 1.46 7.57
C THR A 303 11.10 0.32 8.53
N THR A 304 11.23 0.60 9.84
CA THR A 304 11.58 -0.41 10.85
C THR A 304 10.54 -1.53 10.92
N THR A 305 9.26 -1.17 10.99
CA THR A 305 8.16 -2.14 11.10
C THR A 305 7.94 -2.90 9.79
N SER A 306 8.24 -2.31 8.62
CA SER A 306 8.21 -3.02 7.33
C SER A 306 9.27 -4.12 7.28
N ILE A 307 10.47 -3.90 7.82
CA ILE A 307 11.49 -4.96 7.95
C ILE A 307 10.95 -6.11 8.81
N PHE A 308 10.32 -5.79 9.95
CA PHE A 308 9.69 -6.79 10.81
C PHE A 308 8.61 -7.59 10.05
N PHE A 309 7.72 -6.91 9.32
CA PHE A 309 6.64 -7.55 8.58
C PHE A 309 7.10 -8.32 7.34
N GLU A 310 8.19 -7.94 6.68
CA GLU A 310 8.78 -8.73 5.58
C GLU A 310 9.45 -10.02 6.08
N ILE A 311 9.89 -10.07 7.34
CA ILE A 311 10.40 -11.32 7.95
C ILE A 311 9.24 -12.19 8.44
N ILE A 312 8.33 -11.61 9.22
CA ILE A 312 7.25 -12.34 9.88
C ILE A 312 6.11 -12.69 8.91
N GLY A 313 5.82 -11.82 7.94
CA GLY A 313 4.73 -11.98 6.97
C GLY A 313 4.82 -13.30 6.19
N PRO A 314 5.92 -13.58 5.47
CA PRO A 314 6.12 -14.84 4.76
C PRO A 314 5.97 -16.08 5.64
N ILE A 315 6.48 -16.04 6.88
CA ILE A 315 6.37 -17.14 7.85
C ILE A 315 4.89 -17.40 8.19
N LEU A 316 4.13 -16.34 8.48
CA LEU A 316 2.70 -16.43 8.79
C LEU A 316 1.87 -16.84 7.58
N THR A 317 2.22 -16.39 6.37
CA THR A 317 1.61 -16.83 5.12
C THR A 317 1.80 -18.33 4.93
N ARG A 318 3.02 -18.86 5.12
CA ARG A 318 3.29 -20.30 5.02
C ARG A 318 2.50 -21.08 6.06
N PHE A 319 2.44 -20.59 7.30
CA PHE A 319 1.65 -21.18 8.36
C PHE A 319 0.15 -21.23 8.02
N ALA A 320 -0.39 -20.12 7.52
CA ALA A 320 -1.79 -20.00 7.08
C ALA A 320 -2.13 -21.01 5.97
N LEU A 321 -1.29 -21.11 4.94
CA LEU A 321 -1.47 -22.06 3.83
C LEU A 321 -1.38 -23.51 4.30
N LYS A 322 -0.43 -23.83 5.18
CA LYS A 322 -0.29 -25.18 5.77
C LYS A 322 -1.53 -25.56 6.57
N LYS A 323 -2.01 -24.65 7.43
CA LYS A 323 -3.21 -24.88 8.26
C LYS A 323 -4.51 -24.93 7.44
N ALA A 324 -4.51 -24.36 6.24
CA ALA A 324 -5.61 -24.43 5.29
C ALA A 324 -5.57 -25.68 4.39
N ASN A 325 -4.56 -26.54 4.53
CA ASN A 325 -4.32 -27.71 3.67
C ASN A 325 -4.20 -27.35 2.18
N GLU A 326 -3.60 -26.20 1.87
CA GLU A 326 -3.41 -25.74 0.47
C GLU A 326 -1.97 -25.91 -0.04
N ILE A 327 -1.06 -26.41 0.81
CA ILE A 327 0.30 -26.80 0.42
C ILE A 327 0.26 -28.28 0.00
N PRO A 328 0.72 -28.62 -1.23
CA PRO A 328 0.89 -30.02 -1.63
C PRO A 328 1.85 -30.73 -0.67
N GLY A 329 1.44 -31.90 -0.18
CA GLY A 329 2.27 -32.76 0.66
C GLY A 329 3.51 -33.29 -0.05
#